data_AF-A0A812U807-F1
#
_entry.id   AF-A0A812U807-F1
#
_cell.length_a   1.000
_cell.length_b   1.000
_cell.length_c   1.000
_cell.angle_alpha   90.00
_cell.angle_beta   90.00
_cell.angle_gamma   90.00
#
_symmetry.space_group_name_H-M   'P 1'
#
loop_
_entity.id
_entity.type
_entity.pdbx_description
1 polymer ?
#
loop_
_entity_poly.entity_id
_entity_poly.type
_entity_poly.pdbx_seq_one_letter_code
_entity_poly.pdbx_strand_id
1 'polypeptide(L)'
;MSFRVSTASSYLCHILAAFAKAVTQTLQIASSLGNIVIITNSAPGWVDQSCQIFMPQILQQIRSYPIFAKPMHAPLTFKITTFRRECKKFTNLISIGDGDAERAASLRLQAPAERKGPLGEESRQRVKSVKLVELPTCQQLIVQHEMLQVRMPDVTAFHGSLDLKSRFPAGSPQSKAWNRAHVLFNAGTERELRSSPALLFV
;
A
#
# COMPACT_ATOMS: atom_id res chain seq x y z
N MET A 1 23.99 -0.57 38.84
CA MET A 1 24.27 -1.50 37.71
C MET A 1 23.72 -0.85 36.44
N SER A 2 24.59 -0.23 35.63
CA SER A 2 24.18 0.46 34.39
C SER A 2 24.26 -0.53 33.23
N PHE A 3 23.10 -0.94 32.70
CA PHE A 3 23.05 -1.77 31.50
C PHE A 3 23.49 -0.90 30.31
N ARG A 4 24.68 -1.14 29.78
CA ARG A 4 25.08 -0.61 28.47
C ARG A 4 24.20 -1.27 27.41
N VAL A 5 23.20 -0.53 26.92
CA VAL A 5 22.53 -0.88 25.67
C VAL A 5 23.60 -0.90 24.58
N SER A 6 23.79 -2.05 23.92
CA SER A 6 24.77 -2.19 22.86
C SER A 6 24.49 -1.20 21.72
N THR A 7 25.52 -0.70 21.05
CA THR A 7 25.40 0.23 19.92
C THR A 7 24.56 -0.35 18.76
N ALA A 8 24.55 -1.68 18.60
CA ALA A 8 23.68 -2.37 17.65
C ALA A 8 22.19 -2.26 18.03
N SER A 9 21.88 -2.36 19.32
CA SER A 9 20.51 -2.17 19.83
C SER A 9 20.05 -0.73 19.69
N SER A 10 20.93 0.27 19.85
CA SER A 10 20.55 1.66 19.64
C SER A 10 20.30 1.96 18.16
N TYR A 11 21.12 1.45 17.24
CA TYR A 11 20.90 1.63 15.79
C TYR A 11 19.56 1.02 15.33
N LEU A 12 19.25 -0.20 15.79
CA LEU A 12 17.99 -0.86 15.45
C LEU A 12 16.77 -0.07 15.96
N CYS A 13 16.83 0.45 17.18
CA CYS A 13 15.75 1.30 17.71
C CYS A 13 15.57 2.58 16.87
N HIS A 14 16.66 3.24 16.47
CA HIS A 14 16.58 4.44 15.63
C HIS A 14 16.00 4.15 14.25
N ILE A 15 16.42 3.08 13.59
CA ILE A 15 15.91 2.76 12.25
C ILE A 15 14.45 2.32 12.28
N LEU A 16 14.02 1.58 13.30
CA LEU A 16 12.59 1.24 13.48
C LEU A 16 11.74 2.47 13.79
N ALA A 17 12.24 3.41 14.60
CA ALA A 17 11.56 4.68 14.85
C ALA A 17 11.41 5.53 13.58
N ALA A 18 12.47 5.61 12.76
CA ALA A 18 12.43 6.28 11.46
C ALA A 18 11.45 5.60 10.50
N PHE A 19 11.46 4.26 10.46
CA PHE A 19 10.53 3.50 9.64
C PHE A 19 9.08 3.70 10.06
N ALA A 20 8.78 3.62 11.34
CA ALA A 20 7.45 3.89 11.86
C ALA A 20 6.96 5.30 11.50
N LYS A 21 7.82 6.32 11.58
CA LYS A 21 7.49 7.68 11.14
C LYS A 21 7.11 7.72 9.66
N ALA A 22 7.88 7.05 8.80
CA ALA A 22 7.58 6.94 7.38
C ALA A 22 6.24 6.22 7.12
N VAL A 23 5.95 5.15 7.87
CA VAL A 23 4.66 4.43 7.80
C VAL A 23 3.51 5.35 8.23
N THR A 24 3.62 6.04 9.36
CA THR A 24 2.60 6.99 9.85
C THR A 24 2.26 8.04 8.79
N GLN A 25 3.29 8.68 8.22
CA GLN A 25 3.08 9.71 7.20
C GLN A 25 2.41 9.13 5.94
N THR A 26 2.81 7.92 5.54
CA THR A 26 2.20 7.21 4.41
C THR A 26 0.72 6.94 4.67
N LEU A 27 0.38 6.43 5.85
CA LEU A 27 -1.01 6.13 6.25
C LEU A 27 -1.85 7.41 6.38
N GLN A 28 -1.27 8.52 6.83
CA GLN A 28 -1.96 9.82 6.90
C GLN A 28 -2.30 10.35 5.50
N ILE A 29 -1.34 10.33 4.57
CA ILE A 29 -1.58 10.73 3.17
C ILE A 29 -2.61 9.79 2.53
N ALA A 30 -2.47 8.50 2.74
CA ALA A 30 -3.43 7.51 2.26
C ALA A 30 -4.86 7.78 2.77
N SER A 31 -5.00 8.09 4.06
CA SER A 31 -6.29 8.36 4.70
C SER A 31 -6.93 9.66 4.20
N SER A 32 -6.12 10.66 3.80
CA SER A 32 -6.65 11.89 3.21
C SER A 32 -7.10 11.70 1.77
N LEU A 33 -6.53 10.72 1.06
CA LEU A 33 -6.91 10.38 -0.31
C LEU A 33 -8.17 9.50 -0.34
N GLY A 34 -8.33 8.59 0.62
CA GLY A 34 -9.54 7.77 0.69
C GLY A 34 -9.54 6.68 1.76
N ASN A 35 -10.29 5.61 1.52
CA ASN A 35 -10.47 4.52 2.48
C ASN A 35 -9.26 3.59 2.47
N ILE A 36 -8.73 3.25 3.64
CA ILE A 36 -7.67 2.26 3.77
C ILE A 36 -8.26 0.91 4.14
N VAL A 37 -7.80 -0.15 3.48
CA VAL A 37 -8.05 -1.54 3.87
C VAL A 37 -6.70 -2.27 3.96
N ILE A 38 -6.56 -3.17 4.94
CA ILE A 38 -5.39 -4.04 5.07
C ILE A 38 -5.84 -5.47 4.81
N ILE A 39 -5.21 -6.16 3.85
CA ILE A 39 -5.46 -7.58 3.60
C ILE A 39 -4.14 -8.31 3.73
N THR A 40 -4.03 -9.32 4.59
CA THR A 40 -2.75 -9.99 4.82
C THR A 40 -2.92 -11.51 4.85
N ASN A 41 -1.89 -12.22 4.39
CA ASN A 41 -1.81 -13.68 4.51
C ASN A 41 -1.32 -14.15 5.89
N SER A 42 -0.95 -13.22 6.78
CA SER A 42 -0.62 -13.51 8.16
C SER A 42 -1.86 -13.94 8.95
N ALA A 43 -1.62 -14.68 10.04
CA ALA A 43 -2.69 -15.12 10.94
C ALA A 43 -3.37 -13.92 11.64
N PRO A 44 -4.64 -14.04 12.05
CA PRO A 44 -5.33 -13.02 12.84
C PRO A 44 -4.53 -12.64 14.10
N GLY A 45 -4.49 -11.34 14.41
CA GLY A 45 -3.71 -10.79 15.52
C GLY A 45 -2.22 -10.56 15.23
N TRP A 46 -1.67 -11.11 14.14
CA TRP A 46 -0.24 -10.94 13.82
C TRP A 46 0.14 -9.49 13.53
N VAL A 47 -0.74 -8.73 12.87
CA VAL A 47 -0.52 -7.30 12.57
C VAL A 47 -0.41 -6.49 13.87
N ASP A 48 -1.36 -6.67 14.79
CA ASP A 48 -1.36 -6.04 16.11
C ASP A 48 -0.12 -6.36 16.92
N GLN A 49 0.21 -7.66 17.02
CA GLN A 49 1.38 -8.13 17.77
C GLN A 49 2.67 -7.59 17.17
N SER A 50 2.80 -7.59 15.84
CA SER A 50 3.96 -7.02 15.15
C SER A 50 4.09 -5.52 15.42
N CYS A 51 3.00 -4.77 15.36
CA CYS A 51 3.01 -3.35 15.72
C CYS A 51 3.40 -3.16 17.18
N GLN A 52 2.85 -3.93 18.11
CA GLN A 52 3.16 -3.82 19.54
C GLN A 52 4.64 -4.05 19.84
N ILE A 53 5.29 -4.98 19.13
CA ILE A 53 6.70 -5.32 19.33
C ILE A 53 7.63 -4.31 18.65
N PHE A 54 7.37 -3.98 17.38
CA PHE A 54 8.34 -3.27 16.55
C PHE A 54 8.03 -1.78 16.35
N MET A 55 6.74 -1.40 16.36
CA MET A 55 6.28 -0.04 16.06
C MET A 55 5.03 0.33 16.90
N PRO A 56 5.12 0.34 18.23
CA PRO A 56 3.94 0.55 19.10
C PRO A 56 3.24 1.89 18.85
N GLN A 57 3.97 2.90 18.36
CA GLN A 57 3.46 4.22 18.02
C GLN A 57 2.42 4.23 16.88
N ILE A 58 2.40 3.21 16.01
CA ILE A 58 1.42 3.14 14.90
C ILE A 58 0.22 2.25 15.23
N LEU A 59 0.24 1.52 16.34
CA LEU A 59 -0.74 0.48 16.66
C LEU A 59 -2.19 1.00 16.65
N GLN A 60 -2.44 2.15 17.29
CA GLN A 60 -3.79 2.73 17.33
C GLN A 60 -4.28 3.17 15.95
N GLN A 61 -3.38 3.71 15.13
CA GLN A 61 -3.71 4.10 13.76
C GLN A 61 -4.06 2.86 12.93
N ILE A 62 -3.25 1.80 13.00
CA ILE A 62 -3.49 0.54 12.28
C ILE A 62 -4.84 -0.09 12.67
N ARG A 63 -5.19 -0.08 13.96
CA ARG A 63 -6.47 -0.59 14.47
C ARG A 63 -7.69 0.18 13.97
N SER A 64 -7.52 1.41 13.48
CA SER A 64 -8.63 2.18 12.93
C SER A 64 -9.03 1.74 11.52
N TYR A 65 -8.22 0.90 10.87
CA TYR A 65 -8.49 0.39 9.52
C TYR A 65 -9.11 -1.01 9.56
N PRO A 66 -9.99 -1.36 8.60
CA PRO A 66 -10.41 -2.73 8.38
C PRO A 66 -9.21 -3.63 8.04
N ILE A 67 -9.01 -4.69 8.82
CA ILE A 67 -7.94 -5.69 8.63
C ILE A 67 -8.56 -7.05 8.34
N PHE A 68 -8.22 -7.61 7.18
CA PHE A 68 -8.59 -8.97 6.80
C PHE A 68 -7.36 -9.87 6.80
N ALA A 69 -7.14 -10.54 7.92
CA ALA A 69 -6.09 -11.54 8.09
C ALA A 69 -6.55 -12.92 7.64
N LYS A 70 -5.63 -13.77 7.16
CA LYS A 70 -5.94 -15.10 6.65
C LYS A 70 -6.20 -16.08 7.79
N PRO A 71 -7.42 -16.65 7.92
CA PRO A 71 -7.67 -17.72 8.87
C PRO A 71 -6.74 -18.91 8.64
N MET A 72 -6.42 -19.66 9.70
CA MET A 72 -5.46 -20.79 9.61
C MET A 72 -5.84 -21.80 8.53
N HIS A 73 -7.13 -22.12 8.41
CA HIS A 73 -7.66 -23.10 7.46
C HIS A 73 -8.00 -22.52 6.07
N ALA A 74 -7.84 -21.21 5.88
CA ALA A 74 -8.15 -20.60 4.59
C ALA A 74 -7.05 -20.92 3.55
N PRO A 75 -7.44 -21.16 2.29
CA PRO A 75 -6.48 -21.45 1.22
C PRO A 75 -5.57 -20.25 0.94
N LEU A 76 -4.45 -20.49 0.26
CA LEU A 76 -3.52 -19.42 -0.18
C LEU A 76 -4.19 -18.39 -1.09
N THR A 77 -5.30 -18.75 -1.72
CA THR A 77 -6.13 -17.85 -2.53
C THR A 77 -6.95 -16.85 -1.70
N PHE A 78 -6.92 -16.94 -0.36
CA PHE A 78 -7.64 -16.06 0.56
C PHE A 78 -7.47 -14.58 0.21
N LYS A 79 -6.21 -14.12 0.02
CA LYS A 79 -5.90 -12.73 -0.32
C LYS A 79 -6.68 -12.29 -1.57
N ILE A 80 -6.63 -13.09 -2.63
CA ILE A 80 -7.29 -12.82 -3.92
C ILE A 80 -8.82 -12.79 -3.75
N THR A 81 -9.38 -13.77 -3.04
CA THR A 81 -10.84 -13.85 -2.84
C THR A 81 -11.37 -12.71 -1.98
N THR A 82 -10.64 -12.37 -0.91
CA THR A 82 -10.97 -11.27 0.00
C THR A 82 -10.83 -9.93 -0.71
N PHE A 83 -9.73 -9.73 -1.44
CA PHE A 83 -9.53 -8.55 -2.28
C PHE A 83 -10.71 -8.32 -3.22
N ARG A 84 -11.13 -9.35 -3.97
CA ARG A 84 -12.28 -9.23 -4.86
C ARG A 84 -13.56 -8.89 -4.10
N ARG A 85 -13.84 -9.57 -2.98
CA ARG A 85 -15.08 -9.39 -2.22
C ARG A 85 -15.19 -7.99 -1.62
N GLU A 86 -14.12 -7.51 -1.00
CA GLU A 86 -14.11 -6.25 -0.27
C GLU A 86 -13.92 -5.03 -1.19
N CYS A 87 -13.16 -5.20 -2.29
CA CYS A 87 -12.76 -4.08 -3.13
C CYS A 87 -13.65 -3.86 -4.38
N LYS A 88 -14.54 -4.80 -4.74
CA LYS A 88 -15.43 -4.68 -5.93
C LYS A 88 -16.35 -3.44 -5.94
N LYS A 89 -16.55 -2.82 -4.77
CA LYS A 89 -17.42 -1.65 -4.57
C LYS A 89 -16.75 -0.32 -4.90
N PHE A 90 -15.41 -0.28 -4.99
CA PHE A 90 -14.69 0.96 -5.26
C PHE A 90 -14.47 1.14 -6.76
N THR A 91 -14.72 2.33 -7.29
CA THR A 91 -14.48 2.60 -8.72
C THR A 91 -13.02 2.95 -9.01
N ASN A 92 -12.28 3.43 -8.02
CA ASN A 92 -10.85 3.76 -8.08
C ASN A 92 -10.14 3.02 -6.95
N LEU A 93 -9.36 2.00 -7.30
CA LEU A 93 -8.68 1.11 -6.36
C LEU A 93 -7.18 1.17 -6.60
N ILE A 94 -6.41 1.35 -5.53
CA ILE A 94 -4.96 1.31 -5.57
C ILE A 94 -4.49 0.19 -4.64
N SER A 95 -3.86 -0.83 -5.20
CA SER A 95 -3.27 -1.95 -4.48
C SER A 95 -1.77 -1.71 -4.30
N ILE A 96 -1.29 -1.72 -3.06
CA ILE A 96 0.13 -1.57 -2.72
C ILE A 96 0.56 -2.82 -1.96
N GLY A 97 1.56 -3.54 -2.49
CA GLY A 97 2.06 -4.78 -1.88
C GLY A 97 3.31 -5.28 -2.58
N ASP A 98 4.01 -6.23 -1.96
CA ASP A 98 5.21 -6.86 -2.50
C ASP A 98 4.93 -8.20 -3.18
N GLY A 99 3.70 -8.72 -3.14
CA GLY A 99 3.33 -10.03 -3.67
C GLY A 99 2.74 -10.02 -5.09
N ASP A 100 2.83 -11.16 -5.78
CA ASP A 100 2.21 -11.32 -7.11
C ASP A 100 0.70 -11.58 -7.03
N ALA A 101 0.23 -12.08 -5.89
CA ALA A 101 -1.18 -12.39 -5.65
C ALA A 101 -2.05 -11.14 -5.77
N GLU A 102 -1.58 -9.99 -5.28
CA GLU A 102 -2.28 -8.71 -5.36
C GLU A 102 -2.44 -8.20 -6.79
N ARG A 103 -1.34 -8.27 -7.54
CA ARG A 103 -1.29 -7.89 -8.95
C ARG A 103 -2.26 -8.76 -9.77
N ALA A 104 -2.25 -10.07 -9.54
CA ALA A 104 -3.17 -11.00 -10.20
C ALA A 104 -4.64 -10.73 -9.84
N ALA A 105 -4.94 -10.40 -8.57
CA ALA A 105 -6.29 -10.05 -8.13
C ALA A 105 -6.78 -8.75 -8.79
N SER A 106 -5.90 -7.75 -8.88
CA SER A 106 -6.15 -6.45 -9.52
C SER A 106 -6.50 -6.59 -11.00
N LEU A 107 -5.72 -7.37 -11.75
CA LEU A 107 -6.00 -7.63 -13.18
C LEU A 107 -7.33 -8.36 -13.39
N ARG A 108 -7.68 -9.28 -12.48
CA ARG A 108 -8.96 -10.02 -12.55
C ARG A 108 -10.18 -9.17 -12.18
N LEU A 109 -10.01 -8.04 -11.50
CA LEU A 109 -11.09 -7.06 -11.29
C LEU A 109 -11.33 -6.19 -12.53
N GLN A 110 -10.30 -5.96 -13.34
CA GLN A 110 -10.40 -5.21 -14.59
C GLN A 110 -11.03 -6.03 -15.73
N ALA A 111 -11.07 -7.36 -15.61
CA ALA A 111 -11.78 -8.20 -16.56
C ALA A 111 -13.24 -7.73 -16.65
N PRO A 112 -13.83 -7.65 -17.85
CA PRO A 112 -15.17 -7.10 -18.05
C PRO A 112 -16.19 -7.96 -17.31
N ALA A 113 -16.47 -7.61 -16.07
CA ALA A 113 -17.73 -7.98 -15.45
C ALA A 113 -18.79 -7.21 -16.20
N GLU A 114 -19.86 -7.90 -16.59
CA GLU A 114 -21.05 -7.47 -17.33
C GLU A 114 -21.81 -6.30 -16.65
N ARG A 115 -21.13 -5.20 -16.33
CA ARG A 115 -21.73 -3.98 -15.81
C ARG A 115 -22.18 -3.13 -16.98
N LYS A 116 -23.22 -3.60 -17.68
CA LYS A 116 -24.09 -2.71 -18.44
C LYS A 116 -24.88 -1.90 -17.41
N GLY A 117 -24.50 -0.65 -17.18
CA GLY A 117 -25.35 0.29 -16.47
C GLY A 117 -26.67 0.50 -17.25
N PRO A 118 -27.76 0.94 -16.58
CA PRO A 118 -29.05 1.20 -17.23
C PRO A 118 -28.99 2.28 -18.31
N LEU A 119 -27.88 3.03 -18.42
CA LEU A 119 -27.65 4.11 -19.39
C LEU A 119 -26.45 3.85 -20.32
N GLY A 120 -25.88 2.65 -20.37
CA GLY A 120 -24.82 2.31 -21.33
C GLY A 120 -23.43 2.92 -21.06
N GLU A 121 -23.24 3.66 -19.95
CA GLU A 121 -21.91 4.09 -19.54
C GLU A 121 -21.11 2.93 -18.94
N GLU A 122 -20.04 2.53 -19.64
CA GLU A 122 -19.02 1.62 -19.12
C GLU A 122 -18.26 2.32 -17.98
N SER A 123 -18.79 2.28 -16.75
CA SER A 123 -18.01 2.67 -15.57
C SER A 123 -16.93 1.61 -15.31
N ARG A 124 -15.82 1.71 -16.05
CA ARG A 124 -14.66 0.84 -15.88
C ARG A 124 -14.02 1.14 -14.54
N GLN A 125 -13.97 0.12 -13.70
CA GLN A 125 -13.21 0.17 -12.45
C GLN A 125 -11.74 0.48 -12.78
N ARG A 126 -11.22 1.59 -12.26
CA ARG A 126 -9.81 1.98 -12.36
C ARG A 126 -9.05 1.25 -11.27
N VAL A 127 -8.20 0.31 -11.68
CA VAL A 127 -7.39 -0.46 -10.72
C VAL A 127 -5.92 -0.19 -10.98
N LYS A 128 -5.21 0.20 -9.94
CA LYS A 128 -3.81 0.62 -9.99
C LYS A 128 -3.00 -0.27 -9.05
N SER A 129 -1.94 -0.89 -9.53
CA SER A 129 -1.03 -1.68 -8.70
C SER A 129 0.30 -0.96 -8.50
N VAL A 130 0.82 -0.99 -7.28
CA VAL A 130 2.17 -0.56 -6.93
C VAL A 130 2.86 -1.74 -6.26
N LYS A 131 3.71 -2.44 -7.04
CA LYS A 131 4.52 -3.56 -6.57
C LYS A 131 5.77 -3.02 -5.87
N LEU A 132 5.88 -3.31 -4.58
CA LEU A 132 7.05 -3.03 -3.76
C LEU A 132 8.16 -4.07 -3.99
N VAL A 133 9.38 -3.74 -3.54
CA VAL A 133 10.55 -4.61 -3.61
C VAL A 133 10.42 -5.71 -2.57
N GLU A 134 10.64 -6.95 -3.02
CA GLU A 134 10.65 -8.15 -2.21
C GLU A 134 11.93 -8.22 -1.35
N LEU A 135 11.79 -8.72 -0.12
CA LEU A 135 12.87 -8.85 0.87
C LEU A 135 13.67 -7.53 1.09
N PRO A 136 13.01 -6.39 1.38
CA PRO A 136 13.69 -5.12 1.53
C PRO A 136 14.44 -5.02 2.87
N THR A 137 15.54 -4.26 2.90
CA THR A 137 16.14 -3.78 4.15
C THR A 137 15.25 -2.71 4.81
N CYS A 138 15.46 -2.42 6.10
CA CYS A 138 14.73 -1.34 6.78
C CYS A 138 14.93 0.03 6.11
N GLN A 139 16.14 0.32 5.60
CA GLN A 139 16.38 1.56 4.85
C GLN A 139 15.60 1.56 3.53
N GLN A 140 15.54 0.43 2.82
CA GLN A 140 14.74 0.32 1.60
C GLN A 140 13.24 0.47 1.89
N LEU A 141 12.74 -0.06 3.01
CA LEU A 141 11.37 0.17 3.44
C LEU A 141 11.06 1.66 3.63
N ILE A 142 11.92 2.39 4.34
CA ILE A 142 11.78 3.85 4.51
C ILE A 142 11.69 4.56 3.14
N VAL A 143 12.65 4.29 2.25
CA VAL A 143 12.69 4.92 0.92
C VAL A 143 11.46 4.56 0.07
N GLN A 144 10.96 3.33 0.16
CA GLN A 144 9.72 2.95 -0.54
C GLN A 144 8.51 3.74 -0.02
N HIS A 145 8.41 3.94 1.30
CA HIS A 145 7.35 4.76 1.89
C HIS A 145 7.47 6.23 1.48
N GLU A 146 8.68 6.81 1.50
CA GLU A 146 8.90 8.19 1.02
C GLU A 146 8.50 8.36 -0.45
N MET A 147 8.82 7.38 -1.30
CA MET A 147 8.38 7.38 -2.70
C MET A 147 6.85 7.32 -2.82
N LEU A 148 6.20 6.46 -2.02
CA LEU A 148 4.73 6.38 -1.99
C LEU A 148 4.12 7.72 -1.56
N GLN A 149 4.65 8.36 -0.52
CA GLN A 149 4.15 9.65 -0.02
C GLN A 149 4.12 10.72 -1.11
N VAL A 150 5.17 10.78 -1.94
CA VAL A 150 5.26 11.74 -3.06
C VAL A 150 4.30 11.37 -4.20
N ARG A 151 4.15 10.07 -4.51
CA ARG A 151 3.46 9.61 -5.74
C ARG A 151 1.99 9.26 -5.55
N MET A 152 1.55 8.95 -4.34
CA MET A 152 0.16 8.54 -4.08
C MET A 152 -0.88 9.54 -4.57
N PRO A 153 -0.71 10.87 -4.41
CA PRO A 153 -1.66 11.84 -4.96
C PRO A 153 -1.81 11.72 -6.49
N ASP A 154 -0.69 11.65 -7.22
CA ASP A 154 -0.67 11.51 -8.69
C ASP A 154 -1.32 10.20 -9.14
N VAL A 155 -0.94 9.08 -8.49
CA VAL A 155 -1.52 7.76 -8.77
C VAL A 155 -3.02 7.78 -8.52
N THR A 156 -3.47 8.45 -7.45
CA THR A 156 -4.89 8.57 -7.14
C THR A 156 -5.65 9.36 -8.20
N ALA A 157 -5.09 10.49 -8.64
CA ALA A 157 -5.67 11.39 -9.64
C ALA A 157 -5.64 10.81 -11.07
N PHE A 158 -4.79 9.82 -11.37
CA PHE A 158 -4.70 9.25 -12.71
C PHE A 158 -6.04 8.63 -13.17
N HIS A 159 -6.54 9.08 -14.32
CA HIS A 159 -7.78 8.59 -14.93
C HIS A 159 -7.53 7.35 -15.80
N GLY A 160 -7.21 6.24 -15.14
CA GLY A 160 -7.04 4.94 -15.79
C GLY A 160 -6.51 3.88 -14.83
N SER A 161 -6.18 2.72 -15.38
CA SER A 161 -5.49 1.66 -14.66
C SER A 161 -3.97 1.84 -14.80
N LEU A 162 -3.24 1.54 -13.74
CA LEU A 162 -1.77 1.62 -13.71
C LEU A 162 -1.20 0.33 -13.15
N ASP A 163 0.03 0.04 -13.56
CA ASP A 163 0.80 -1.04 -12.98
C ASP A 163 2.26 -0.61 -12.84
N LEU A 164 2.63 -0.26 -11.61
CA LEU A 164 3.91 0.34 -11.26
C LEU A 164 4.71 -0.67 -10.44
N LYS A 165 6.04 -0.68 -10.64
CA LYS A 165 6.97 -1.51 -9.86
C LYS A 165 8.10 -0.64 -9.34
N SER A 166 8.34 -0.66 -8.02
CA SER A 166 9.52 -0.02 -7.46
C SER A 166 10.77 -0.79 -7.89
N ARG A 167 11.83 -0.06 -8.26
CA ARG A 167 13.12 -0.63 -8.62
C ARG A 167 14.22 0.16 -7.94
N PHE A 168 15.11 -0.55 -7.26
CA PHE A 168 16.38 0.02 -6.82
C PHE A 168 17.44 -0.31 -7.87
N PRO A 169 18.22 0.68 -8.36
CA PRO A 169 19.33 0.38 -9.26
C PRO A 169 20.34 -0.53 -8.53
N ALA A 170 20.76 -1.60 -9.21
CA ALA A 170 21.79 -2.49 -8.67
C ALA A 170 23.11 -1.70 -8.53
N GLY A 171 23.64 -1.64 -7.31
CA GLY A 171 24.97 -1.07 -7.04
C GLY A 171 25.02 0.40 -6.61
N SER A 172 23.90 1.10 -6.37
CA SER A 172 23.98 2.46 -5.79
C SER A 172 24.30 2.39 -4.28
N PRO A 173 25.38 3.05 -3.81
CA PRO A 173 25.58 3.25 -2.37
C PRO A 173 24.38 3.96 -1.77
N GLN A 174 24.05 3.60 -0.53
CA GLN A 174 22.98 4.21 0.23
C GLN A 174 23.06 5.76 0.20
N SER A 175 21.92 6.38 -0.09
CA SER A 175 21.59 7.80 0.06
C SER A 175 22.06 8.81 -1.01
N LYS A 176 21.14 9.75 -1.32
CA LYS A 176 21.29 11.12 -1.88
C LYS A 176 20.92 11.42 -3.34
N ALA A 177 20.51 10.47 -4.18
CA ALA A 177 20.30 10.76 -5.61
C ALA A 177 18.85 10.71 -6.15
N TRP A 178 17.81 10.80 -5.31
CA TRP A 178 16.41 10.70 -5.79
C TRP A 178 15.64 12.03 -5.89
N ASN A 179 16.33 13.18 -5.84
CA ASN A 179 15.68 14.50 -5.87
C ASN A 179 15.19 14.97 -7.26
N ARG A 180 15.32 14.20 -8.36
CA ARG A 180 15.05 14.75 -9.71
C ARG A 180 14.47 13.79 -10.76
N ALA A 181 13.65 12.81 -10.38
CA ALA A 181 12.83 12.10 -11.38
C ALA A 181 11.54 12.89 -11.69
N HIS A 182 11.69 13.94 -12.51
CA HIS A 182 10.57 14.56 -13.21
C HIS A 182 9.87 13.50 -14.06
N VAL A 183 8.64 13.17 -13.72
CA VAL A 183 7.73 12.44 -14.59
C VAL A 183 6.45 13.27 -14.61
N LEU A 184 6.24 13.96 -15.74
CA LEU A 184 5.07 14.79 -15.99
C LEU A 184 3.88 13.89 -16.33
N PHE A 185 2.74 14.12 -15.69
CA PHE A 185 1.44 13.63 -16.17
C PHE A 185 0.47 14.80 -16.25
N ASN A 186 -0.11 14.98 -17.44
CA ASN A 186 -1.11 16.00 -17.72
C ASN A 186 -2.45 15.59 -17.09
N ALA A 187 -3.00 16.44 -16.22
CA ALA A 187 -4.31 16.22 -15.61
C ALA A 187 -5.40 16.83 -16.51
N GLY A 188 -6.20 15.96 -17.15
CA GLY A 188 -7.48 16.36 -17.74
C GLY A 188 -8.52 16.48 -16.63
N THR A 189 -9.14 17.64 -16.53
CA THR A 189 -10.18 17.96 -15.54
C THR A 189 -11.54 17.47 -16.00
N GLU A 190 -12.20 16.62 -15.23
CA GLU A 190 -13.67 16.52 -15.22
C GLU A 190 -14.16 16.04 -13.84
N ARG A 191 -15.09 16.80 -13.26
CA ARG A 191 -15.71 16.51 -11.96
C ARG A 191 -16.84 15.52 -12.16
N GLU A 192 -16.74 14.36 -11.52
CA GLU A 192 -17.89 13.49 -11.33
C GLU A 192 -17.91 12.86 -9.92
N LEU A 193 -19.10 12.48 -9.48
CA LEU A 193 -19.52 12.23 -8.10
C LEU A 193 -18.63 11.22 -7.33
N ARG A 194 -18.34 11.58 -6.09
CA ARG A 194 -17.31 10.99 -5.22
C ARG A 194 -17.68 9.58 -4.74
N SER A 195 -17.13 8.56 -5.38
CA SER A 195 -16.69 7.38 -4.61
C SER A 195 -15.27 7.63 -4.13
N SER A 196 -15.07 7.75 -2.82
CA SER A 196 -13.72 7.88 -2.25
C SER A 196 -12.85 6.72 -2.73
N PRO A 197 -11.64 6.97 -3.25
CA PRO A 197 -10.76 5.90 -3.68
C PRO A 197 -10.47 4.98 -2.51
N ALA A 198 -10.26 3.69 -2.78
CA ALA A 198 -9.71 2.78 -1.79
C ALA A 198 -8.22 2.63 -2.04
N LEU A 199 -7.43 2.89 -1.01
CA LEU A 199 -6.04 2.49 -0.94
C LEU A 199 -5.97 1.20 -0.15
N LEU A 200 -5.31 0.21 -0.73
CA LEU A 200 -5.12 -1.08 -0.11
C LEU A 200 -3.63 -1.27 0.18
N PHE A 201 -3.32 -1.57 1.44
CA PHE A 201 -1.99 -2.05 1.85
C PHE A 201 -2.06 -3.56 2.08
N VAL A 202 -1.07 -4.28 1.55
CA VAL A 202 -1.14 -5.74 1.37
C VAL A 202 0.14 -6.42 1.76
#